data_AF-A0A2H3E648-F1
#
_entry.id   AF-A0A2H3E648-F1
#
_cell.length_a   1.000
_cell.length_b   1.000
_cell.length_c   1.000
_cell.angle_alpha   90.00
_cell.angle_beta   90.00
_cell.angle_gamma   90.00
#
_symmetry.space_group_name_H-M   'P 1'
#
loop_
_entity.id
_entity.type
_entity.pdbx_description
1 polymer ?
#
loop_
_entity_poly.entity_id
_entity_poly.type
_entity_poly.pdbx_seq_one_letter_code
_entity_poly.pdbx_strand_id
1 'polypeptide(L)'
;MALSRSLQPSLQCLRQRSFLRQFSSSLPLLQYGNSNGDSVRTHYYQPKAEFQSGMVPVLTALEQIPDRDNVGATPEHIWKTHAKSVYDSTKDISPPTAYSGRTVRVRSNIMDSYAMLSNLLQRNNVRRELGKASRHEKKGVKRRRLASETWRRVFAHEVRNSVQLVAKIRSRGA
;
A
#
# COMPACT_ATOMS: atom_id res chain seq x y z
N MET A 1 -9.39 -51.14 53.45
CA MET A 1 -10.68 -50.44 53.67
C MET A 1 -10.45 -48.96 53.52
N ALA A 2 -11.32 -48.31 52.74
CA ALA A 2 -11.26 -46.92 52.34
C ALA A 2 -11.25 -45.94 53.53
N LEU A 3 -10.73 -44.73 53.33
CA LEU A 3 -11.49 -43.49 53.54
C LEU A 3 -10.78 -42.30 52.88
N SER A 4 -11.55 -41.70 51.97
CA SER A 4 -11.39 -40.44 51.25
C SER A 4 -10.95 -39.23 52.09
N ARG A 5 -10.08 -38.38 51.52
CA ARG A 5 -10.13 -36.93 51.75
C ARG A 5 -9.94 -36.17 50.44
N SER A 6 -11.00 -35.46 50.08
CA SER A 6 -11.16 -34.53 48.98
C SER A 6 -10.36 -33.23 49.18
N LEU A 7 -9.58 -32.81 48.19
CA LEU A 7 -9.11 -31.42 48.06
C LEU A 7 -9.15 -30.98 46.58
N GLN A 8 -10.20 -30.21 46.33
CA GLN A 8 -10.59 -29.25 45.28
C GLN A 8 -9.85 -29.12 43.92
N PRO A 9 -10.61 -28.85 42.83
CA PRO A 9 -10.09 -28.70 41.47
C PRO A 9 -9.51 -27.32 41.17
N SER A 10 -8.41 -27.32 40.41
CA SER A 10 -7.73 -26.14 39.86
C SER A 10 -8.59 -25.43 38.80
N LEU A 11 -8.77 -24.12 38.97
CA LEU A 11 -9.52 -23.21 38.11
C LEU A 11 -9.02 -23.23 36.66
N GLN A 12 -9.87 -23.72 35.75
CA GLN A 12 -9.81 -23.46 34.32
C GLN A 12 -10.42 -22.08 34.04
N CYS A 13 -9.62 -21.10 33.61
CA CYS A 13 -10.13 -19.83 33.11
C CYS A 13 -10.50 -19.94 31.62
N LEU A 14 -11.73 -20.35 31.33
CA LEU A 14 -12.36 -20.17 30.02
C LEU A 14 -12.61 -18.67 29.78
N ARG A 15 -11.81 -18.04 28.93
CA ARG A 15 -12.05 -16.68 28.47
C ARG A 15 -13.01 -16.72 27.28
N GLN A 16 -14.30 -16.77 27.57
CA GLN A 16 -15.35 -16.48 26.58
C GLN A 16 -15.31 -14.99 26.23
N ARG A 17 -15.26 -14.67 24.95
CA ARG A 17 -15.56 -13.33 24.42
C ARG A 17 -16.54 -13.49 23.27
N SER A 18 -17.80 -13.65 23.64
CA SER A 18 -18.96 -13.39 22.79
C SER A 18 -19.22 -11.88 22.78
N PHE A 19 -19.17 -11.26 21.61
CA PHE A 19 -19.81 -9.97 21.38
C PHE A 19 -20.34 -9.96 19.95
N LEU A 20 -21.56 -10.46 19.80
CA LEU A 20 -22.39 -10.20 18.63
C LEU A 20 -22.80 -8.72 18.67
N ARG A 21 -22.59 -7.99 17.58
CA ARG A 21 -23.41 -6.82 17.26
C ARG A 21 -23.96 -7.00 15.86
N GLN A 22 -25.22 -7.44 15.83
CA GLN A 22 -26.13 -7.20 14.73
C GLN A 22 -26.33 -5.68 14.62
N PHE A 23 -26.07 -5.11 13.44
CA PHE A 23 -26.77 -3.91 12.98
C PHE A 23 -27.19 -4.15 11.55
N SER A 24 -28.41 -4.68 11.44
CA SER A 24 -29.27 -4.55 10.28
C SER A 24 -29.87 -3.15 10.31
N SER A 25 -29.74 -2.38 9.23
CA SER A 25 -30.85 -1.65 8.57
C SER A 25 -30.36 -0.57 7.59
N SER A 26 -30.90 -0.68 6.37
CA SER A 26 -31.25 0.39 5.42
C SER A 26 -30.23 1.50 5.09
N LEU A 27 -29.67 1.42 3.88
CA LEU A 27 -29.10 2.56 3.17
C LEU A 27 -30.23 3.36 2.50
N PRO A 28 -30.46 4.64 2.84
CA PRO A 28 -31.28 5.50 2.00
C PRO A 28 -30.45 5.98 0.80
N LEU A 29 -30.96 5.69 -0.39
CA LEU A 29 -30.48 6.21 -1.65
C LEU A 29 -30.94 7.68 -1.77
N LEU A 30 -30.04 8.64 -1.53
CA LEU A 30 -30.31 10.05 -1.81
C LEU A 30 -29.47 10.49 -3.02
N GLN A 31 -30.16 10.58 -4.15
CA GLN A 31 -29.71 11.35 -5.30
C GLN A 31 -29.54 12.81 -4.88
N TYR A 32 -28.36 13.39 -5.13
CA TYR A 32 -28.21 14.84 -5.16
C TYR A 32 -27.63 15.23 -6.50
N GLY A 33 -28.44 16.00 -7.23
CA GLY A 33 -28.13 16.55 -8.54
C GLY A 33 -27.02 17.59 -8.46
N ASN A 34 -26.29 17.67 -9.58
CA ASN A 34 -25.38 18.76 -9.87
C ASN A 34 -26.18 20.02 -10.21
N SER A 35 -25.97 21.10 -9.44
CA SER A 35 -26.26 22.47 -9.87
C SER A 35 -25.06 23.35 -9.52
N ASN A 36 -24.18 23.43 -10.51
CA ASN A 36 -23.21 24.48 -10.86
C ASN A 36 -22.99 25.66 -9.91
N GLY A 37 -21.70 25.90 -9.64
CA GLY A 37 -21.12 27.24 -9.83
C GLY A 37 -20.65 27.95 -8.57
N ASP A 38 -19.55 27.51 -7.97
CA ASP A 38 -18.52 28.42 -7.44
C ASP A 38 -17.17 27.71 -7.37
N SER A 39 -16.24 28.18 -8.19
CA SER A 39 -14.93 27.59 -8.44
C SER A 39 -13.96 27.95 -7.32
N VAL A 40 -14.01 27.25 -6.20
CA VAL A 40 -12.91 27.26 -5.24
C VAL A 40 -11.89 26.24 -5.72
N ARG A 41 -10.83 26.75 -6.36
CA ARG A 41 -9.65 26.01 -6.83
C ARG A 41 -9.05 25.20 -5.68
N THR A 42 -9.54 23.98 -5.52
CA THR A 42 -8.92 22.96 -4.69
C THR A 42 -7.57 22.63 -5.32
N HIS A 43 -6.49 23.21 -4.78
CA HIS A 43 -5.16 22.67 -4.98
C HIS A 43 -5.09 21.33 -4.23
N TYR A 44 -5.72 20.31 -4.80
CA TYR A 44 -5.18 18.98 -4.70
C TYR A 44 -3.71 19.09 -5.12
N TYR A 45 -2.84 18.40 -4.40
CA TYR A 45 -1.47 18.18 -4.85
C TYR A 45 -1.55 17.41 -6.18
N GLN A 46 -1.72 18.14 -7.28
CA GLN A 46 -1.48 17.61 -8.60
C GLN A 46 0.03 17.34 -8.60
N PRO A 47 0.45 16.07 -8.78
CA PRO A 47 1.86 15.83 -9.05
C PRO A 47 2.21 16.70 -10.26
N LYS A 48 3.24 17.55 -10.13
CA LYS A 48 3.74 18.34 -11.25
C LYS A 48 3.83 17.41 -12.46
N ALA A 49 3.06 17.73 -13.49
CA ALA A 49 3.02 17.01 -14.76
C ALA A 49 4.31 17.26 -15.54
N GLU A 50 5.45 16.89 -14.95
CA GLU A 50 6.78 16.97 -15.52
C GLU A 50 7.64 15.84 -14.93
N PHE A 51 7.12 14.61 -14.98
CA PHE A 51 8.00 13.43 -14.92
C PHE A 51 7.97 12.77 -16.29
N GLN A 52 9.01 13.09 -17.06
CA GLN A 52 9.34 12.45 -18.33
C GLN A 52 9.12 10.93 -18.21
N SER A 53 8.20 10.42 -19.03
CA SER A 53 8.11 9.06 -19.54
C SER A 53 9.14 8.09 -18.97
N GLY A 54 8.73 7.16 -18.09
CA GLY A 54 9.68 6.13 -17.69
C GLY A 54 9.20 5.03 -16.75
N MET A 55 8.28 5.27 -15.81
CA MET A 55 7.78 4.19 -14.95
C MET A 55 6.39 4.50 -14.41
N VAL A 56 5.37 3.95 -15.06
CA VAL A 56 4.05 3.77 -14.46
C VAL A 56 4.09 2.45 -13.67
N PRO A 57 3.71 2.43 -12.38
CA PRO A 57 3.81 1.24 -11.55
C PRO A 57 2.83 0.15 -12.02
N VAL A 58 3.33 -1.09 -12.06
CA VAL A 58 2.67 -2.35 -12.44
C VAL A 58 1.29 -2.60 -11.79
N LEU A 59 0.93 -1.85 -10.75
CA LEU A 59 -0.35 -1.99 -10.05
C LEU A 59 -1.52 -1.22 -10.70
N THR A 60 -1.27 -0.34 -11.68
CA THR A 60 -2.35 0.32 -12.44
C THR A 60 -2.84 -0.52 -13.63
N ALA A 61 -2.18 -1.64 -13.92
CA ALA A 61 -2.55 -2.53 -15.04
C ALA A 61 -3.67 -3.53 -14.72
N LEU A 62 -4.17 -3.58 -13.48
CA LEU A 62 -5.23 -4.52 -13.06
C LEU A 62 -6.53 -3.85 -12.61
N GLU A 63 -6.61 -2.53 -12.69
CA GLU A 63 -7.82 -1.76 -12.35
C GLU A 63 -8.37 -0.97 -13.55
N GLN A 64 -8.10 -1.47 -14.75
CA GLN A 64 -8.90 -1.16 -15.92
C GLN A 64 -10.02 -2.20 -15.95
N ILE A 65 -11.23 -1.77 -15.59
CA ILE A 65 -12.46 -2.46 -15.99
C ILE A 65 -12.29 -2.76 -17.48
N PRO A 66 -12.25 -4.04 -17.92
CA PRO A 66 -12.02 -4.32 -19.31
C PRO A 66 -13.10 -3.62 -20.13
N ASP A 67 -12.59 -2.90 -21.12
CA ASP A 67 -13.33 -2.21 -22.17
C ASP A 67 -14.54 -3.03 -22.63
N ARG A 68 -15.56 -2.30 -23.06
CA ARG A 68 -16.79 -2.82 -23.68
C ARG A 68 -16.56 -3.75 -24.89
N ASP A 69 -15.31 -3.96 -25.28
CA ASP A 69 -14.87 -4.73 -26.45
C ASP A 69 -14.63 -6.23 -26.17
N ASN A 70 -14.68 -6.68 -24.91
CA ASN A 70 -14.42 -8.08 -24.51
C ASN A 70 -15.67 -8.86 -24.07
N VAL A 71 -16.87 -8.40 -24.45
CA VAL A 71 -18.12 -9.10 -24.11
C VAL A 71 -18.26 -10.35 -24.99
N GLY A 72 -17.95 -11.53 -24.44
CA GLY A 72 -18.09 -12.83 -25.12
C GLY A 72 -16.78 -13.49 -25.59
N ALA A 73 -15.62 -12.89 -25.33
CA ALA A 73 -14.34 -13.53 -25.61
C ALA A 73 -14.12 -14.76 -24.71
N THR A 74 -13.57 -15.84 -25.29
CA THR A 74 -13.19 -17.01 -24.49
C THR A 74 -12.10 -16.62 -23.48
N PRO A 75 -12.08 -17.20 -22.27
CA PRO A 75 -11.03 -16.90 -21.29
C PRO A 75 -9.61 -17.09 -21.84
N GLU A 76 -9.43 -18.05 -22.74
CA GLU A 76 -8.17 -18.30 -23.42
C GLU A 76 -7.74 -17.11 -24.31
N HIS A 77 -8.69 -16.48 -25.01
CA HIS A 77 -8.40 -15.31 -25.84
C HIS A 77 -7.95 -14.13 -24.97
N ILE A 78 -8.66 -13.86 -23.88
CA ILE A 78 -8.30 -12.80 -22.92
C ILE A 78 -6.87 -13.04 -22.41
N TRP A 79 -6.57 -14.26 -21.96
CA TRP A 79 -5.24 -14.62 -21.48
C TRP A 79 -4.16 -14.44 -22.55
N LYS A 80 -4.39 -14.87 -23.80
CA LYS A 80 -3.43 -14.70 -24.90
C LYS A 80 -3.16 -13.22 -25.18
N THR A 81 -4.19 -12.38 -25.18
CA THR A 81 -4.07 -10.94 -25.43
C THR A 81 -3.28 -10.26 -24.30
N HIS A 82 -3.60 -10.57 -23.04
CA HIS A 82 -2.84 -10.07 -21.89
C HIS A 82 -1.38 -10.57 -21.90
N ALA A 83 -1.16 -11.86 -22.16
CA ALA A 83 0.18 -12.44 -22.22
C ALA A 83 1.03 -11.79 -23.32
N LYS A 84 0.43 -11.56 -24.50
CA LYS A 84 1.09 -10.86 -25.60
C LYS A 84 1.43 -9.42 -25.23
N SER A 85 0.50 -8.67 -24.62
CA SER A 85 0.73 -7.29 -24.17
C SER A 85 1.85 -7.18 -23.12
N VAL A 86 1.87 -8.10 -22.14
CA VAL A 86 2.93 -8.18 -21.14
C VAL A 86 4.27 -8.53 -21.81
N TYR A 87 4.29 -9.49 -22.73
CA TYR A 87 5.50 -9.84 -23.47
C TYR A 87 6.03 -8.67 -24.31
N ASP A 88 5.17 -8.03 -25.09
CA ASP A 88 5.54 -6.91 -25.95
C ASP A 88 6.06 -5.70 -25.17
N SER A 89 5.53 -5.46 -23.97
CA SER A 89 6.02 -4.38 -23.09
C SER A 89 7.30 -4.73 -22.34
N THR A 90 7.63 -6.02 -22.17
CA THR A 90 8.78 -6.47 -21.38
C THR A 90 9.93 -7.05 -22.20
N LYS A 91 9.72 -7.37 -23.47
CA LYS A 91 10.75 -8.00 -24.34
C LYS A 91 12.04 -7.20 -24.45
N ASP A 92 11.95 -5.87 -24.40
CA ASP A 92 13.10 -4.96 -24.50
C ASP A 92 13.68 -4.58 -23.13
N ILE A 93 13.05 -5.01 -22.02
CA ILE A 93 13.51 -4.73 -20.67
C ILE A 93 14.60 -5.75 -20.30
N SER A 94 15.85 -5.28 -20.23
CA SER A 94 16.96 -6.10 -19.74
C SER A 94 16.68 -6.60 -18.31
N PRO A 95 17.07 -7.85 -17.97
CA PRO A 95 16.86 -8.37 -16.62
C PRO A 95 17.54 -7.46 -15.58
N PRO A 96 16.95 -7.31 -14.39
CA PRO A 96 17.48 -6.43 -13.37
C PRO A 96 18.88 -6.91 -12.94
N THR A 97 19.90 -6.13 -13.27
CA THR A 97 21.27 -6.34 -12.79
C THR A 97 21.40 -5.88 -11.34
N ALA A 98 22.51 -6.22 -10.65
CA ALA A 98 22.80 -5.74 -9.29
C ALA A 98 22.86 -4.20 -9.16
N TYR A 99 23.01 -3.50 -10.29
CA TYR A 99 23.04 -2.05 -10.41
C TYR A 99 21.68 -1.44 -10.79
N SER A 100 20.68 -2.27 -11.12
CA SER A 100 19.34 -1.81 -11.43
C SER A 100 18.74 -1.04 -10.25
N GLY A 101 18.26 0.18 -10.50
CA GLY A 101 17.75 1.08 -9.45
C GLY A 101 18.83 1.66 -8.52
N ARG A 102 20.12 1.55 -8.87
CA ARG A 102 21.26 2.15 -8.15
C ARG A 102 22.17 2.98 -9.07
N THR A 103 21.72 3.24 -10.29
CA THR A 103 22.43 4.03 -11.29
C THR A 103 21.61 5.26 -11.67
N VAL A 104 22.30 6.36 -11.91
CA VAL A 104 21.73 7.60 -12.44
C VAL A 104 22.68 8.12 -13.51
N ARG A 105 22.16 8.40 -14.70
CA ARG A 105 22.96 9.00 -15.77
C ARG A 105 23.19 10.48 -15.47
N VAL A 106 24.46 10.88 -15.43
CA VAL A 106 24.83 12.30 -15.28
C VAL A 106 24.48 13.04 -16.57
N ARG A 107 23.68 14.11 -16.48
CA ARG A 107 23.31 14.96 -17.63
C ARG A 107 24.15 16.23 -17.67
N SER A 108 23.84 17.20 -16.80
CA SER A 108 24.47 18.52 -16.79
C SER A 108 25.28 18.81 -15.54
N ASN A 109 24.70 18.52 -14.36
CA ASN A 109 25.34 18.76 -13.07
C ASN A 109 25.53 17.46 -12.29
N ILE A 110 26.76 17.24 -11.81
CA ILE A 110 27.13 16.09 -10.99
C ILE A 110 26.42 16.14 -9.64
N MET A 111 26.27 17.32 -9.04
CA MET A 111 25.66 17.49 -7.72
C MET A 111 24.19 17.09 -7.74
N ASP A 112 23.43 17.53 -8.74
CA ASP A 112 22.01 17.17 -8.90
C ASP A 112 21.84 15.67 -9.16
N SER A 113 22.74 15.11 -9.98
CA SER A 113 22.76 13.66 -10.27
C SER A 113 23.07 12.84 -9.01
N TYR A 114 23.98 13.33 -8.15
CA TYR A 114 24.30 12.72 -6.88
C TYR A 114 23.14 12.82 -5.87
N ALA A 115 22.48 13.98 -5.79
CA ALA A 115 21.29 14.16 -4.94
C ALA A 115 20.15 13.24 -5.38
N MET A 116 19.94 13.10 -6.70
CA MET A 116 18.99 12.17 -7.27
C MET A 116 19.33 10.71 -6.89
N LEU A 117 20.59 10.31 -7.03
CA LEU A 117 21.06 8.99 -6.63
C LEU A 117 20.87 8.73 -5.14
N SER A 118 21.19 9.71 -4.28
CA SER A 118 21.01 9.62 -2.83
C SER A 118 19.55 9.38 -2.45
N ASN A 119 18.62 10.13 -3.07
CA ASN A 119 17.19 9.95 -2.90
C ASN A 119 16.72 8.58 -3.41
N LEU A 120 17.22 8.13 -4.55
CA LEU A 120 16.90 6.82 -5.11
C LEU A 120 17.30 5.68 -4.16
N LEU A 121 18.52 5.74 -3.61
CA LEU A 121 19.00 4.77 -2.62
C LEU A 121 18.18 4.79 -1.32
N GLN A 122 17.66 5.95 -0.93
CA GLN A 122 16.77 6.08 0.23
C GLN A 122 15.40 5.47 -0.03
N ARG A 123 14.78 5.72 -1.18
CA ARG A 123 13.48 5.12 -1.58
C ARG A 123 13.57 3.60 -1.66
N ASN A 124 14.64 3.10 -2.28
CA ASN A 124 14.93 1.67 -2.39
C ASN A 124 15.45 1.06 -1.08
N ASN A 125 15.58 1.87 -0.03
CA ASN A 125 15.93 1.45 1.31
C ASN A 125 17.31 0.76 1.48
N VAL A 126 18.22 0.97 0.52
CA VAL A 126 19.51 0.27 0.45
C VAL A 126 20.36 0.52 1.70
N ARG A 127 20.49 1.80 2.10
CA ARG A 127 21.35 2.19 3.24
C ARG A 127 20.87 1.59 4.57
N ARG A 128 19.56 1.61 4.83
CA ARG A 128 18.99 1.04 6.07
C ARG A 128 19.16 -0.48 6.10
N GLU A 129 19.01 -1.12 4.95
CA GLU A 129 19.20 -2.57 4.83
C GLU A 129 20.66 -2.96 5.06
N LEU A 130 21.62 -2.24 4.47
CA LEU A 130 23.05 -2.44 4.76
C LEU A 130 23.35 -2.32 6.26
N GLY A 131 22.78 -1.31 6.93
CA GLY A 131 22.93 -1.16 8.38
C GLY A 131 22.36 -2.35 9.16
N LYS A 132 21.16 -2.84 8.77
CA LYS A 132 20.53 -4.01 9.40
C LYS A 132 21.25 -5.34 9.08
N ALA A 133 21.86 -5.45 7.91
CA ALA A 133 22.57 -6.63 7.45
C ALA A 133 24.01 -6.71 7.98
N SER A 134 24.58 -5.60 8.45
CA SER A 134 25.94 -5.55 9.03
C SER A 134 26.16 -6.56 10.17
N ARG A 135 25.10 -6.93 10.90
CA ARG A 135 25.13 -7.92 11.97
C ARG A 135 23.95 -8.87 11.85
N HIS A 136 24.14 -10.11 12.30
CA HIS A 136 23.06 -11.10 12.32
C HIS A 136 21.96 -10.71 13.32
N GLU A 137 20.73 -10.55 12.82
CA GLU A 137 19.53 -10.40 13.64
C GLU A 137 18.85 -11.77 13.81
N LYS A 138 18.68 -12.23 15.07
CA LYS A 138 17.96 -13.46 15.39
C LYS A 138 16.53 -13.43 14.79
N LYS A 139 16.06 -14.55 14.23
CA LYS A 139 14.76 -14.66 13.55
C LYS A 139 13.57 -14.15 14.38
N GLY A 140 13.51 -14.49 15.67
CA GLY A 140 12.43 -14.04 16.56
C GLY A 140 12.43 -12.52 16.79
N VAL A 141 13.61 -11.93 16.93
CA VAL A 141 13.79 -10.48 17.07
C VAL A 141 13.36 -9.77 15.79
N LYS A 142 13.78 -10.28 14.63
CA LYS A 142 13.37 -9.78 13.31
C LYS A 142 11.85 -9.75 13.13
N ARG A 143 11.15 -10.81 13.53
CA ARG A 143 9.67 -10.89 13.45
C ARG A 143 8.99 -9.84 14.33
N ARG A 144 9.41 -9.70 15.59
CA ARG A 144 8.87 -8.69 16.52
C ARG A 144 9.10 -7.27 16.02
N ARG A 145 10.30 -7.00 15.51
CA ARG A 145 10.64 -5.70 14.90
C ARG A 145 9.75 -5.41 13.71
N LEU A 146 9.62 -6.34 12.76
CA LEU A 146 8.77 -6.13 11.57
C LEU A 146 7.31 -5.90 11.92
N ALA A 147 6.74 -6.66 12.86
CA ALA A 147 5.38 -6.44 13.34
C ALA A 147 5.20 -5.05 13.96
N SER A 148 6.14 -4.63 14.82
CA SER A 148 6.13 -3.30 15.44
C SER A 148 6.31 -2.16 14.42
N GLU A 149 7.19 -2.34 13.43
CA GLU A 149 7.39 -1.37 12.35
C GLU A 149 6.13 -1.24 11.49
N THR A 150 5.52 -2.35 11.09
CA THR A 150 4.28 -2.36 10.31
C THR A 150 3.15 -1.69 11.08
N TRP A 151 2.97 -2.03 12.37
CA TRP A 151 1.95 -1.39 13.19
C TRP A 151 2.13 0.13 13.29
N ARG A 152 3.37 0.60 13.51
CA ARG A 152 3.66 2.04 13.54
C ARG A 152 3.35 2.73 12.21
N ARG A 153 3.62 2.08 11.08
CA ARG A 153 3.29 2.61 9.74
C ARG A 153 1.78 2.70 9.54
N VAL A 154 1.06 1.63 9.85
CA VAL A 154 -0.41 1.56 9.73
C VAL A 154 -1.05 2.60 10.65
N PHE A 155 -0.64 2.64 11.93
CA PHE A 155 -1.15 3.61 12.89
C PHE A 155 -0.92 5.06 12.42
N ALA A 156 0.27 5.39 11.94
CA ALA A 156 0.56 6.72 11.42
C ALA A 156 -0.26 7.06 10.16
N HIS A 157 -0.59 6.07 9.34
CA HIS A 157 -1.47 6.24 8.18
C HIS A 157 -2.91 6.52 8.63
N GLU A 158 -3.46 5.71 9.53
CA GLU A 158 -4.80 5.91 10.07
C GLU A 158 -4.95 7.27 10.76
N VAL A 159 -4.00 7.65 11.61
CA VAL A 159 -3.99 8.98 12.27
C VAL A 159 -3.97 10.10 11.22
N ARG A 160 -3.15 9.97 10.16
CA ARG A 160 -3.11 10.96 9.09
C ARG A 160 -4.45 11.08 8.37
N ASN A 161 -5.11 9.96 8.08
CA ASN A 161 -6.42 9.96 7.42
C ASN A 161 -7.49 10.63 8.29
N SER A 162 -7.52 10.31 9.59
CA SER A 162 -8.43 10.95 10.54
C SER A 162 -8.19 12.46 10.64
N VAL A 163 -6.93 12.89 10.76
CA VAL A 163 -6.57 14.33 10.81
C VAL A 163 -6.94 15.03 9.52
N GLN A 164 -6.70 14.41 8.35
CA GLN A 164 -7.11 14.97 7.06
C GLN A 164 -8.63 15.12 6.96
N LEU A 165 -9.41 14.18 7.49
CA LEU A 165 -10.87 14.29 7.53
C LEU A 165 -11.31 15.47 8.41
N VAL A 166 -10.76 15.59 9.62
CA VAL A 166 -11.06 16.70 10.54
C VAL A 166 -10.68 18.04 9.91
N ALA A 167 -9.51 18.12 9.26
CA ALA A 167 -9.08 19.32 8.56
C ALA A 167 -10.06 19.71 7.43
N LYS A 168 -10.57 18.73 6.67
CA LYS A 168 -11.60 18.96 5.62
C LYS A 168 -12.94 19.43 6.20
N ILE A 169 -13.36 18.89 7.35
CA ILE A 169 -14.59 19.33 8.03
C ILE A 169 -14.43 20.77 8.50
N ARG A 170 -13.30 21.09 9.16
CA ARG A 170 -12.98 22.44 9.60
C ARG A 170 -12.91 23.43 8.43
N SER A 171 -12.30 23.06 7.30
CA SER A 171 -12.22 23.95 6.14
C SER A 171 -13.58 24.24 5.50
N ARG A 172 -14.59 23.41 5.75
CA ARG A 172 -15.97 23.61 5.28
C ARG A 172 -16.79 24.54 6.18
N GLY A 173 -16.26 24.94 7.34
CA GLY A 173 -16.90 25.92 8.21
C GLY A 173 -17.83 25.35 9.29
N ALA A 174 -17.61 24.11 9.72
CA ALA A 174 -18.19 23.58 10.96
C ALA A 174 -17.37 24.02 12.19
#